data_AF-A0A2C6MAI6-F1
#
_entry.id   AF-A0A2C6MAI6-F1
#
_cell.length_a   1.000
_cell.length_b   1.000
_cell.length_c   1.000
_cell.angle_alpha   90.00
_cell.angle_beta   90.00
_cell.angle_gamma   90.00
#
_symmetry.space_group_name_H-M   'P 1'
#
loop_
_entity.id
_entity.type
_entity.pdbx_description
1 polymer ?
#
loop_
_entity_poly.entity_id
_entity_poly.type
_entity_poly.pdbx_seq_one_letter_code
_entity_poly.pdbx_strand_id
1 'polypeptide(L)' 'MKLINALTLKNKEMICFVGAGGKSGLLSLLARECAVTGARVLVTTSTKMYYRQLKDCSLRLYWRKRKTCWINW' A
#
# COMPACT_ATOMS: atom_id res chain seq x y z
N MET A 1 -1.75 1.63 -19.11
CA MET A 1 -1.13 0.35 -18.69
C MET A 1 -1.30 0.23 -17.18
N LYS A 2 -1.78 -0.90 -16.64
CA LYS A 2 -1.97 -1.08 -15.19
C LYS A 2 -0.66 -1.54 -14.53
N LEU A 3 -0.37 -1.06 -13.34
CA LEU A 3 0.85 -1.39 -12.59
C LEU A 3 0.86 -2.89 -12.21
N ILE A 4 -0.29 -3.45 -11.84
CA ILE A 4 -0.42 -4.87 -11.49
C ILE A 4 0.02 -5.81 -12.63
N ASN A 5 -0.23 -5.42 -13.88
CA ASN A 5 0.16 -6.21 -15.06
C ASN A 5 1.65 -6.06 -15.36
N ALA A 6 2.19 -4.85 -15.22
CA ALA A 6 3.60 -4.57 -15.46
C ALA A 6 4.52 -5.27 -14.45
N LEU A 7 4.04 -5.45 -13.21
CA LEU A 7 4.77 -6.16 -12.15
C LEU A 7 4.55 -7.67 -12.17
N THR A 8 3.62 -8.18 -13.00
CA THR A 8 3.31 -9.63 -13.12
C THR A 8 3.03 -10.30 -11.76
N LEU A 9 2.26 -9.60 -10.91
CA LEU A 9 2.02 -9.98 -9.53
C LEU A 9 1.33 -11.35 -9.38
N LYS A 10 1.90 -12.22 -8.55
CA LYS A 10 1.33 -13.52 -8.14
C LYS A 10 0.77 -13.47 -6.72
N ASN A 11 0.15 -14.59 -6.32
CA ASN A 11 -0.47 -14.73 -5.01
C ASN A 11 0.61 -14.72 -3.90
N LYS A 12 0.35 -13.96 -2.82
CA LYS A 12 1.24 -13.78 -1.65
C LYS A 12 2.63 -13.19 -1.97
N GLU A 13 2.73 -12.31 -2.96
CA GLU A 13 3.99 -11.62 -3.25
C GLU A 13 4.21 -10.35 -2.40
N MET A 14 5.49 -10.02 -2.18
CA MET A 14 5.93 -8.83 -1.47
C MET A 14 6.61 -7.88 -2.46
N ILE A 15 6.16 -6.62 -2.50
CA ILE A 15 6.78 -5.57 -3.30
C ILE A 15 7.33 -4.48 -2.38
N CYS A 16 8.55 -4.04 -2.65
CA CYS A 16 9.16 -2.88 -2.02
C CYS A 16 9.56 -1.86 -3.09
N PHE A 17 9.04 -0.64 -2.97
CA PHE A 17 9.47 0.47 -3.83
C PHE A 17 10.66 1.21 -3.20
N VAL A 18 11.76 1.34 -3.93
CA VAL A 18 13.01 1.99 -3.49
C VAL A 18 13.33 3.18 -4.42
N GLY A 19 13.86 4.28 -3.89
CA GLY A 19 14.24 5.47 -4.67
C GLY A 19 13.96 6.80 -3.97
N ALA A 20 14.20 7.94 -4.63
CA ALA A 20 14.09 9.27 -4.03
C ALA A 20 12.65 9.86 -3.99
N GLY A 21 11.76 9.52 -4.93
CA GLY A 21 10.44 10.18 -5.04
C GLY A 21 9.30 9.25 -5.51
N GLY A 22 8.04 9.66 -5.30
CA GLY A 22 6.85 9.02 -5.90
C GLY A 22 6.41 7.66 -5.33
N LYS A 23 7.21 7.02 -4.49
CA LYS A 23 6.96 5.67 -3.93
C LYS A 23 5.59 5.53 -3.29
N SER A 24 5.21 6.47 -2.41
CA SER A 24 3.91 6.42 -1.73
C SER A 24 2.73 6.53 -2.70
N GLY A 25 2.89 7.30 -3.78
CA GLY A 25 1.88 7.44 -4.83
C GLY A 25 1.73 6.14 -5.63
N LEU A 26 2.85 5.54 -6.06
CA LEU A 26 2.85 4.24 -6.74
C LEU A 26 2.24 3.13 -5.88
N LEU A 27 2.60 3.11 -4.60
CA LEU A 27 2.09 2.14 -3.64
C LEU A 27 0.59 2.31 -3.39
N SER A 28 0.08 3.55 -3.36
CA SER A 28 -1.36 3.83 -3.28
C SER A 28 -2.10 3.38 -4.54
N LEU A 29 -1.53 3.68 -5.71
CA LEU A 29 -2.09 3.30 -7.01
C LEU A 29 -2.16 1.78 -7.17
N LEU A 30 -1.08 1.08 -6.82
CA LEU A 30 -1.02 -0.38 -6.87
C LEU A 30 -2.03 -1.02 -5.89
N ALA A 31 -2.12 -0.51 -4.67
CA ALA A 31 -3.08 -1.00 -3.68
C ALA A 31 -4.52 -0.88 -4.19
N ARG A 32 -4.86 0.26 -4.83
CA ARG A 32 -6.17 0.47 -5.44
C ARG A 32 -6.42 -0.48 -6.61
N GLU A 33 -5.44 -0.69 -7.49
CA GLU A 33 -5.56 -1.66 -8.60
C GLU A 33 -5.80 -3.09 -8.10
N CYS A 34 -5.07 -3.52 -7.07
CA CYS A 34 -5.25 -4.83 -6.44
C CYS A 34 -6.59 -4.95 -5.69
N ALA A 35 -7.10 -3.87 -5.09
CA ALA A 35 -8.42 -3.89 -4.47
C ALA A 35 -9.54 -4.12 -5.50
N VAL A 36 -9.41 -3.55 -6.71
CA VAL A 36 -10.37 -3.74 -7.81
C VAL A 36 -10.40 -5.19 -8.31
N THR A 37 -9.30 -5.94 -8.19
CA THR A 37 -9.26 -7.37 -8.56
C THR A 37 -9.78 -8.29 -7.46
N GLY A 38 -10.21 -7.75 -6.31
CA GLY A 38 -10.65 -8.53 -5.15
C GLY A 38 -9.51 -9.13 -4.34
N ALA A 39 -8.25 -8.76 -4.63
CA ALA A 39 -7.10 -9.25 -3.89
C ALA A 39 -7.06 -8.63 -2.47
N ARG A 40 -6.63 -9.43 -1.49
CA ARG A 40 -6.34 -8.92 -0.14
C ARG A 40 -4.93 -8.34 -0.15
N VAL A 41 -4.81 -7.06 0.15
CA VAL A 41 -3.53 -6.33 0.08
C VAL A 41 -3.17 -5.81 1.45
N LEU A 42 -1.94 -6.11 1.87
CA LEU A 42 -1.31 -5.48 3.02
C LEU A 42 -0.29 -4.46 2.51
N VAL A 43 -0.37 -3.24 3.03
CA VAL A 43 0.54 -2.16 2.67
C VAL A 43 1.19 -1.61 3.93
N THR A 44 2.50 -1.46 3.88
CA THR A 44 3.28 -0.78 4.91
C THR A 44 4.12 0.32 4.27
N THR A 45 4.34 1.42 4.99
CA THR A 45 5.18 2.53 4.55
C THR A 45 6.21 2.85 5.63
N SER A 46 7.49 2.99 5.26
CA SER A 46 8.55 3.38 6.20
C SER A 46 8.46 4.85 6.64
N THR A 47 7.72 5.68 5.90
CA THR A 47 7.54 7.11 6.15
C THR A 47 6.19 7.38 6.82
N LYS A 48 6.12 8.40 7.70
CA LYS A 48 4.85 8.85 8.28
C LYS A 48 3.94 9.39 7.16
N MET A 49 2.84 8.71 6.93
CA MET A 49 1.82 9.10 5.95
C MET A 49 0.70 9.87 6.61
N TYR A 50 0.13 10.85 5.91
CA TYR A 50 -1.08 11.52 6.36
C TYR A 50 -2.28 10.56 6.33
N TYR A 51 -3.20 10.71 7.29
CA TYR A 51 -4.37 9.85 7.40
C TYR A 51 -5.23 9.83 6.12
N ARG A 52 -5.33 10.96 5.42
CA ARG A 52 -6.06 11.06 4.14
C ARG A 52 -5.47 10.15 3.07
N GLN A 53 -4.13 10.10 2.96
CA GLN A 53 -3.44 9.24 1.99
C GLN A 53 -3.62 7.75 2.33
N LEU A 54 -3.72 7.43 3.62
CA LEU A 54 -3.97 6.08 4.11
C LEU A 54 -5.43 5.63 3.92
N LYS A 55 -6.39 6.55 4.00
CA LYS A 55 -7.82 6.28 3.75
C LYS A 55 -8.12 5.92 2.30
N ASP A 56 -7.40 6.56 1.37
CA ASP A 56 -7.58 6.33 -0.07
C ASP A 56 -7.00 4.98 -0.52
N CYS A 57 -6.05 4.45 0.24
CA CYS A 57 -5.64 3.06 0.10
C CYS A 57 -6.67 2.21 0.85
N SER A 58 -7.29 1.22 0.20
CA SER A 58 -8.28 0.30 0.81
C SER A 58 -7.66 -0.62 1.87
N LEU A 59 -7.06 -0.04 2.91
CA LEU A 59 -6.28 -0.69 3.94
C LEU A 59 -7.12 -0.86 5.18
N ARG A 60 -6.99 -2.02 5.80
CA ARG A 60 -7.41 -2.21 7.18
C ARG A 60 -6.41 -1.48 8.09
N LEU A 61 -6.72 -0.21 8.37
CA LEU A 61 -5.88 0.65 9.18
C LEU A 61 -5.97 0.25 10.66
N TYR A 62 -4.88 -0.25 11.23
CA TYR A 62 -4.73 -0.37 12.67
C TYR A 62 -4.10 0.92 13.23
N TRP A 63 -4.92 1.73 13.90
CA TRP A 63 -4.51 3.00 14.51
C TRP A 63 -4.16 2.78 15.99
N ARG A 64 -2.88 2.90 16.35
CA ARG A 64 -2.39 2.80 17.74
C ARG A 64 -2.07 4.21 18.27
N LYS A 65 -2.61 4.58 19.44
CA LYS A 65 -2.59 5.91 20.09
C LYS A 65 -1.22 6.54 20.42
N ARG A 66 -0.10 6.06 19.85
CA ARG A 66 1.21 6.72 19.92
C ARG A 66 1.81 6.89 18.51
N LYS A 67 1.33 7.93 17.80
CA LYS A 67 1.91 8.58 16.60
C LYS A 67 2.49 7.69 15.47
N THR A 68 2.11 6.41 15.38
CA THR A 68 2.52 5.47 14.33
C THR A 68 1.40 4.47 14.04
N CYS A 69 0.94 4.39 12.79
CA CYS A 69 0.08 3.28 12.34
C CYS A 69 0.98 2.07 12.11
N TRP A 70 0.90 1.10 13.01
CA TRP A 70 1.49 -0.23 12.83
C TRP A 70 0.36 -1.17 12.49
N ILE A 71 0.43 -1.84 11.33
CA ILE A 71 -0.43 -2.99 11.02
C ILE A 71 0.38 -4.22 11.43
N ASN A 72 0.01 -4.82 12.57
CA ASN A 72 0.51 -6.14 12.96
C ASN A 72 -0.50 -7.20 12.51
N TRP A 73 0.08 -8.32 12.07
CA TRP A 73 -0.45 -9.62 11.60
C TRP A 73 -1.92 -9.93 11.89
#